data_AF-A0A062U8S3-F1
#
_entry.id   AF-A0A062U8S3-F1
#
_cell.length_a   1.000
_cell.length_b   1.000
_cell.length_c   1.000
_cell.angle_alpha   90.00
_cell.angle_beta   90.00
_cell.angle_gamma   90.00
#
_symmetry.space_group_name_H-M   'P 1'
#
loop_
_entity.id
_entity.type
_entity.pdbx_description
1 polymer ?
#
loop_
_entity_poly.entity_id
_entity_poly.type
_entity_poly.pdbx_seq_one_letter_code
_entity_poly.pdbx_strand_id
1 'polypeptide(L)'
;MTKETKMAGGTDQGWELIQFEEAVLVAEDTWRLSGLLRGQRGSVPGVAEAGARLVLLDGAVVQAAVGPEEIGLDLIWQAAGDDEAETLSFEDRAGLPWPVAHLKASSGQLSWTRRGADLPESWALPEGGNTGSFALEADTGSGFSGESPVSEASAAVPSGAVAVRVAAIGADGRYGPWVSIRLGTS
;
A
#
# COMPACT_ATOMS: atom_id res chain seq x y z
N MET A 1 -28.31 1.78 -5.46
CA MET A 1 -27.22 1.45 -4.50
C MET A 1 -26.27 0.54 -5.27
N THR A 2 -25.30 1.11 -5.95
CA THR A 2 -24.40 0.40 -6.88
C THR A 2 -23.51 -0.52 -6.05
N LYS A 3 -23.53 -1.83 -6.32
CA LYS A 3 -22.61 -2.77 -5.67
C LYS A 3 -21.19 -2.31 -6.00
N GLU A 4 -20.42 -1.94 -4.97
CA GLU A 4 -18.99 -1.65 -5.06
C GLU A 4 -18.26 -2.90 -5.54
N THR A 5 -18.16 -3.07 -6.86
CA THR A 5 -17.50 -4.22 -7.45
C THR A 5 -16.00 -3.99 -7.36
N LYS A 6 -15.35 -4.65 -6.41
CA LYS A 6 -13.90 -4.59 -6.20
C LYS A 6 -13.24 -5.80 -6.85
N MET A 7 -11.99 -5.64 -7.27
CA MET A 7 -11.18 -6.71 -7.84
C MET A 7 -9.78 -6.64 -7.27
N ALA A 8 -9.11 -7.78 -7.19
CA ALA A 8 -7.68 -7.84 -6.95
C ALA A 8 -6.96 -8.17 -8.26
N GLY A 9 -5.90 -7.42 -8.58
CA GLY A 9 -5.04 -7.67 -9.75
C GLY A 9 -3.59 -7.91 -9.36
N GLY A 10 -2.94 -8.89 -10.00
CA GLY A 10 -1.51 -9.14 -9.83
C GLY A 10 -0.66 -8.09 -10.53
N THR A 11 0.30 -7.51 -9.83
CA THR A 11 1.25 -6.51 -10.33
C THR A 11 2.67 -6.83 -9.89
N ASP A 12 3.65 -6.12 -10.44
CA ASP A 12 5.04 -6.11 -9.96
C ASP A 12 5.19 -5.70 -8.48
N GLN A 13 4.20 -4.99 -7.93
CA GLN A 13 4.12 -4.60 -6.53
C GLN A 13 3.28 -5.57 -5.67
N GLY A 14 2.89 -6.73 -6.22
CA GLY A 14 1.99 -7.70 -5.58
C GLY A 14 0.53 -7.50 -5.96
N TRP A 15 -0.40 -7.80 -5.06
CA TRP A 15 -1.83 -7.63 -5.32
C TRP A 15 -2.28 -6.18 -5.11
N GLU A 16 -3.00 -5.66 -6.09
CA GLU A 16 -3.63 -4.34 -6.03
C GLU A 16 -5.15 -4.47 -5.94
N LEU A 17 -5.78 -3.71 -5.04
CA LEU A 17 -7.22 -3.58 -4.97
C LEU A 17 -7.70 -2.46 -5.88
N ILE A 18 -8.55 -2.81 -6.85
CA ILE A 18 -9.10 -1.90 -7.85
C ILE A 18 -10.62 -1.96 -7.88
N GLN A 19 -11.27 -0.86 -8.27
CA GLN A 19 -12.66 -0.82 -8.71
C GLN A 19 -12.70 -0.28 -10.13
N PHE A 20 -13.82 -0.48 -10.80
CA PHE A 20 -14.08 0.05 -12.13
C PHE A 20 -15.49 0.63 -12.17
N GLU A 21 -15.69 1.60 -13.04
CA GLU A 21 -17.00 2.22 -13.27
C GLU A 21 -17.84 1.39 -14.24
N GLU A 22 -17.21 0.92 -15.32
CA GLU A 22 -17.90 0.20 -16.39
C GLU A 22 -17.19 -1.11 -16.73
N ALA A 23 -17.99 -2.13 -17.06
CA ALA A 23 -17.53 -3.39 -17.65
C ALA A 23 -18.33 -3.68 -18.92
N VAL A 24 -17.65 -3.76 -20.06
CA VAL A 24 -18.26 -4.00 -21.37
C VAL A 24 -17.75 -5.32 -21.93
N LEU A 25 -18.65 -6.25 -22.24
CA LEU A 25 -18.31 -7.49 -22.95
C LEU A 25 -17.94 -7.13 -24.40
N VAL A 26 -16.68 -7.38 -24.78
CA VAL A 26 -16.15 -7.06 -26.11
C VAL A 26 -15.90 -8.29 -26.97
N ALA A 27 -15.84 -9.48 -26.37
CA ALA A 27 -15.83 -10.79 -27.02
C ALA A 27 -16.30 -11.86 -26.02
N GLU A 28 -16.41 -13.12 -26.45
CA GLU A 28 -16.70 -14.25 -25.55
C GLU A 28 -15.72 -14.26 -24.36
N ASP A 29 -16.28 -14.27 -23.15
CA ASP A 29 -15.56 -14.21 -21.85
C ASP A 29 -14.49 -13.10 -21.74
N THR A 30 -14.60 -12.04 -22.55
CA THR A 30 -13.62 -10.96 -22.61
C THR A 30 -14.28 -9.62 -22.33
N TRP A 31 -13.89 -9.00 -21.22
CA TRP A 31 -14.46 -7.75 -20.75
C TRP A 31 -13.43 -6.61 -20.82
N ARG A 32 -13.87 -5.44 -21.28
CA ARG A 32 -13.13 -4.18 -21.14
C ARG A 32 -13.64 -3.46 -19.91
N LEU A 33 -12.73 -3.06 -19.04
CA LEU A 33 -13.03 -2.27 -17.85
C LEU A 33 -12.59 -0.81 -18.06
N SER A 34 -13.44 0.15 -17.71
CA SER A 34 -13.16 1.59 -17.77
C SER A 34 -13.46 2.29 -16.44
N GLY A 35 -12.88 3.47 -16.25
CA GLY A 35 -13.03 4.24 -15.00
C GLY A 35 -12.39 3.56 -13.79
N LEU A 36 -11.13 3.09 -13.94
CA LEU A 36 -10.45 2.35 -12.88
C LEU A 36 -10.10 3.25 -11.69
N LEU A 37 -10.56 2.88 -10.50
CA LEU A 37 -10.10 3.42 -9.23
C LEU A 37 -9.11 2.45 -8.59
N ARG A 38 -7.84 2.85 -8.61
CA ARG A 38 -6.66 2.04 -8.28
C ARG A 38 -6.11 2.29 -6.87
N GLY A 39 -5.28 1.36 -6.38
CA GLY A 39 -4.56 1.50 -5.10
C GLY A 39 -5.46 1.63 -3.87
N GLN A 40 -6.62 0.99 -3.88
CA GLN A 40 -7.58 1.11 -2.78
C GLN A 40 -7.09 0.40 -1.52
N ARG A 41 -7.57 0.85 -0.36
CA ARG A 41 -7.31 0.25 0.96
C ARG A 41 -5.81 0.03 1.23
N GLY A 42 -4.99 0.99 0.82
CA GLY A 42 -3.54 0.96 1.08
C GLY A 42 -2.72 0.13 0.10
N SER A 43 -3.35 -0.60 -0.84
CA SER A 43 -2.62 -1.33 -1.88
C SER A 43 -1.81 -0.39 -2.77
N VAL A 44 -0.68 -0.87 -3.28
CA VAL A 44 0.26 -0.08 -4.09
C VAL A 44 -0.03 -0.37 -5.56
N PRO A 45 -0.41 0.64 -6.37
CA PRO A 45 -0.55 0.47 -7.80
C PRO A 45 0.79 0.06 -8.42
N GLY A 46 0.78 -1.02 -9.21
CA GLY A 46 1.94 -1.50 -9.96
C GLY A 46 1.67 -1.63 -11.45
N VAL A 47 2.60 -2.21 -12.19
CA VAL A 47 2.38 -2.62 -13.59
C VAL A 47 1.73 -4.01 -13.58
N ALA A 48 0.58 -4.12 -14.25
CA ALA A 48 -0.07 -5.40 -14.52
C ALA A 48 0.26 -5.82 -15.96
N GLU A 49 1.06 -6.87 -16.10
CA GLU A 49 1.42 -7.43 -17.41
C GLU A 49 0.22 -8.14 -18.07
N ALA A 50 0.27 -8.28 -19.39
CA ALA A 50 -0.72 -9.08 -20.11
C ALA A 50 -0.74 -10.52 -19.56
N GLY A 51 -1.93 -11.03 -19.22
CA GLY A 51 -2.10 -12.33 -18.58
C GLY A 51 -2.05 -12.32 -17.04
N ALA A 52 -1.89 -11.13 -16.43
CA ALA A 52 -2.03 -10.99 -14.97
C ALA A 52 -3.40 -11.52 -14.49
N ARG A 53 -3.39 -12.19 -13.34
CA ARG A 53 -4.61 -12.72 -12.72
C ARG A 53 -5.45 -11.56 -12.18
N LEU A 54 -6.75 -11.64 -12.44
CA LEU A 54 -7.76 -10.77 -11.85
C LEU A 54 -8.75 -11.64 -11.08
N VAL A 55 -9.04 -11.25 -9.84
CA VAL A 55 -10.02 -11.92 -8.98
C VAL A 55 -11.13 -10.92 -8.67
N LEU A 56 -12.35 -11.25 -9.07
CA LEU A 56 -13.53 -10.47 -8.68
C LEU A 56 -13.82 -10.75 -7.20
N LEU A 57 -13.89 -9.70 -6.39
CA LEU A 57 -14.11 -9.84 -4.96
C LEU A 57 -15.61 -9.72 -4.65
N ASP A 58 -16.12 -10.70 -3.93
CA ASP A 58 -17.47 -10.71 -3.39
C ASP A 58 -17.46 -11.12 -1.90
N GLY A 59 -18.64 -11.43 -1.35
CA GLY A 59 -18.77 -11.81 0.06
C GLY A 59 -18.17 -13.17 0.42
N ALA A 60 -17.68 -13.96 -0.53
CA ALA A 60 -17.00 -15.23 -0.25
C ALA A 60 -15.55 -15.01 0.19
N VAL A 61 -14.96 -13.85 -0.12
CA VAL A 61 -13.60 -13.50 0.31
C VAL A 61 -13.64 -13.06 1.77
N VAL A 62 -13.11 -13.91 2.64
CA VAL A 62 -13.03 -13.67 4.09
C VAL A 62 -11.58 -13.54 4.52
N GLN A 63 -11.35 -12.76 5.57
CA GLN A 63 -10.03 -12.65 6.18
C GLN A 63 -9.65 -13.99 6.84
N ALA A 64 -8.44 -14.47 6.55
CA ALA A 64 -7.91 -15.64 7.23
C ALA A 64 -7.74 -15.36 8.73
N ALA A 65 -8.15 -16.32 9.56
CA ALA A 65 -7.95 -16.25 11.01
C ALA A 65 -6.55 -16.79 11.34
N VAL A 66 -5.56 -15.88 11.34
CA VAL A 66 -4.16 -16.19 11.67
C VAL A 66 -3.77 -15.39 12.93
N GLY A 67 -3.26 -16.08 13.94
CA GLY A 67 -2.78 -15.49 15.18
C GLY A 67 -1.46 -14.73 15.00
N PRO A 68 -1.15 -13.72 15.84
CA PRO A 68 0.11 -13.00 15.77
C PRO A 68 1.37 -13.89 15.86
N GLU A 69 1.30 -14.97 16.62
CA GLU A 69 2.36 -15.97 16.80
C GLU A 69 2.60 -16.85 15.57
N GLU A 70 1.67 -16.85 14.61
CA GLU A 70 1.74 -17.63 13.38
C GLU A 70 2.31 -16.81 12.20
N ILE A 71 2.47 -15.50 12.37
CA ILE A 71 3.04 -14.61 11.34
C ILE A 71 4.49 -15.04 11.04
N GLY A 72 4.77 -15.28 9.76
CA GLY A 72 6.07 -15.71 9.26
C GLY A 72 6.38 -17.20 9.43
N LEU A 73 5.48 -17.98 10.04
CA LEU A 73 5.58 -19.45 10.03
C LEU A 73 5.09 -20.00 8.69
N ASP A 74 5.66 -21.14 8.29
CA ASP A 74 5.12 -21.95 7.20
C ASP A 74 3.83 -22.63 7.67
N LEU A 75 2.70 -22.22 7.10
CA LEU A 75 1.38 -22.76 7.42
C LEU A 75 0.87 -23.60 6.24
N ILE A 76 0.05 -24.61 6.55
CA ILE A 76 -0.60 -25.43 5.54
C ILE A 76 -1.96 -24.78 5.23
N TRP A 77 -2.10 -24.28 4.01
CA TRP A 77 -3.30 -23.65 3.49
C TRP A 77 -4.08 -24.60 2.62
N GLN A 78 -5.39 -24.64 2.80
CA GLN A 78 -6.27 -25.37 1.90
C GLN A 78 -7.48 -24.48 1.59
N ALA A 79 -7.75 -24.30 0.30
CA ALA A 79 -9.00 -23.65 -0.11
C ALA A 79 -10.19 -24.54 0.27
N ALA A 80 -11.37 -23.92 0.49
CA ALA A 80 -12.56 -24.69 0.78
C ALA A 80 -12.93 -25.58 -0.42
N GLY A 81 -12.96 -26.90 -0.25
CA GLY A 81 -13.20 -27.86 -1.33
C GLY A 81 -12.27 -29.06 -1.25
N ASP A 82 -11.89 -29.61 -2.40
CA ASP A 82 -11.00 -30.77 -2.54
C ASP A 82 -9.65 -30.38 -3.19
N ASP A 83 -9.27 -29.10 -3.06
CA ASP A 83 -8.00 -28.59 -3.57
C ASP A 83 -6.84 -29.11 -2.72
N GLU A 84 -5.68 -29.31 -3.36
CA GLU A 84 -4.46 -29.74 -2.68
C GLU A 84 -3.99 -28.66 -1.72
N ALA A 85 -3.57 -29.09 -0.52
CA ALA A 85 -3.05 -28.16 0.47
C ALA A 85 -1.67 -27.65 0.06
N GLU A 86 -1.43 -26.35 0.24
CA GLU A 86 -0.18 -25.68 -0.08
C GLU A 86 0.49 -25.16 1.19
N THR A 87 1.81 -25.26 1.26
CA THR A 87 2.58 -24.66 2.37
C THR A 87 2.99 -23.24 1.99
N LEU A 88 2.49 -22.24 2.71
CA LEU A 88 2.77 -20.82 2.49
C LEU A 88 2.90 -20.09 3.82
N SER A 89 3.81 -19.12 3.89
CA SER A 89 3.96 -18.24 5.05
C SER A 89 2.99 -17.06 4.99
N PHE A 90 2.36 -16.72 6.12
CA PHE A 90 1.56 -15.50 6.24
C PHE A 90 2.39 -14.34 6.78
N GLU A 91 2.62 -13.31 5.96
CA GLU A 91 3.47 -12.18 6.33
C GLU A 91 2.71 -10.99 6.97
N ASP A 92 1.38 -11.06 7.06
CA ASP A 92 0.53 -9.97 7.56
C ASP A 92 0.79 -8.61 6.87
N ARG A 93 1.01 -8.62 5.55
CA ARG A 93 1.25 -7.39 4.77
C ARG A 93 0.10 -6.38 4.88
N ALA A 94 -1.13 -6.86 5.04
CA ALA A 94 -2.32 -6.01 5.19
C ALA A 94 -2.41 -5.34 6.57
N GLY A 95 -1.72 -5.86 7.58
CA GLY A 95 -1.61 -5.26 8.91
C GLY A 95 -0.55 -4.17 9.02
N LEU A 96 0.31 -4.00 8.00
CA LEU A 96 1.31 -2.94 7.99
C LEU A 96 0.68 -1.55 7.75
N PRO A 97 1.29 -0.48 8.28
CA PRO A 97 0.90 0.89 7.95
C PRO A 97 0.88 1.13 6.44
N TRP A 98 -0.08 1.93 5.98
CA TRP A 98 -0.16 2.29 4.56
C TRP A 98 1.02 3.20 4.17
N PRO A 99 1.51 3.12 2.92
CA PRO A 99 2.56 4.01 2.45
C PRO A 99 2.06 5.46 2.47
N VAL A 100 2.93 6.39 2.86
CA VAL A 100 2.65 7.83 2.82
C VAL A 100 2.34 8.27 1.39
N ALA A 101 1.54 9.32 1.23
CA ALA A 101 1.26 9.92 -0.07
C ALA A 101 1.94 11.28 -0.23
N HIS A 102 2.06 11.73 -1.48
CA HIS A 102 2.51 13.09 -1.83
C HIS A 102 3.83 13.51 -1.18
N LEU A 103 4.76 12.57 -0.95
CA LEU A 103 6.10 12.89 -0.49
C LEU A 103 6.75 13.85 -1.50
N LYS A 104 7.11 15.03 -1.02
CA LYS A 104 7.69 16.10 -1.84
C LYS A 104 8.74 16.87 -1.04
N ALA A 105 9.68 17.45 -1.77
CA ALA A 105 10.68 18.37 -1.24
C ALA A 105 10.51 19.75 -1.88
N SER A 106 10.53 20.81 -1.08
CA SER A 106 10.51 22.20 -1.54
C SER A 106 11.25 23.08 -0.56
N SER A 107 12.10 23.97 -1.07
CA SER A 107 12.78 25.00 -0.26
C SER A 107 13.50 24.46 0.99
N GLY A 108 14.12 23.27 0.89
CA GLY A 108 14.82 22.62 2.01
C GLY A 108 13.90 21.91 3.02
N GLN A 109 12.61 21.79 2.74
CA GLN A 109 11.64 21.09 3.58
C GLN A 109 11.02 19.89 2.84
N LEU A 110 10.80 18.81 3.58
CA LEU A 110 10.03 17.64 3.19
C LEU A 110 8.61 17.74 3.75
N SER A 111 7.64 17.26 2.98
CA SER A 111 6.26 17.10 3.44
C SER A 111 5.62 15.89 2.76
N TRP A 112 4.68 15.25 3.46
CA TRP A 112 3.91 14.12 2.95
C TRP A 112 2.51 14.10 3.59
N THR A 113 1.67 13.17 3.16
CA THR A 113 0.33 12.95 3.69
C THR A 113 0.27 11.57 4.31
N ARG A 114 -0.14 11.51 5.58
CA ARG A 114 -0.46 10.28 6.29
C ARG A 114 -1.63 9.59 5.61
N ARG A 115 -1.54 8.28 5.53
CA ARG A 115 -2.59 7.39 5.06
C ARG A 115 -2.88 6.36 6.15
N GLY A 116 -4.11 5.87 6.22
CA GLY A 116 -4.50 4.86 7.19
C GLY A 116 -5.97 4.48 7.07
N ALA A 117 -6.29 3.24 7.44
CA ALA A 117 -7.66 2.75 7.49
C ALA A 117 -8.50 3.42 8.60
N ASP A 118 -7.82 4.02 9.58
CA ASP A 118 -8.40 4.81 10.67
C ASP A 118 -8.79 6.23 10.24
N LEU A 119 -8.35 6.68 9.06
CA LEU A 119 -8.68 8.01 8.56
C LEU A 119 -10.04 8.01 7.87
N PRO A 120 -10.82 9.11 8.02
CA PRO A 120 -12.10 9.20 7.34
C PRO A 120 -11.95 9.27 5.81
N GLU A 121 -12.78 8.52 5.09
CA GLU A 121 -12.84 8.53 3.61
C GLU A 121 -13.76 9.63 3.05
N SER A 122 -14.18 10.61 3.88
CA SER A 122 -15.19 11.61 3.52
C SER A 122 -14.60 13.01 3.31
N TRP A 123 -14.87 13.59 2.14
CA TRP A 123 -14.58 14.99 1.81
C TRP A 123 -15.30 16.01 2.70
N ALA A 124 -16.35 15.60 3.42
CA ALA A 124 -17.12 16.49 4.30
C ALA A 124 -16.54 16.58 5.72
N LEU A 125 -15.57 15.75 6.05
CA LEU A 125 -14.88 15.80 7.34
C LEU A 125 -13.63 16.68 7.20
N PRO A 126 -13.27 17.44 8.25
CA PRO A 126 -12.01 18.19 8.23
C PRO A 126 -10.85 17.21 8.00
N GLU A 127 -9.83 17.65 7.25
CA GLU A 127 -8.59 16.88 7.17
C GLU A 127 -8.12 16.60 8.61
N GLY A 128 -8.04 15.33 8.97
CA GLY A 128 -7.48 14.92 10.25
C GLY A 128 -6.07 15.49 10.40
N GLY A 129 -5.66 15.79 11.63
CA GLY A 129 -4.28 16.18 11.89
C GLY A 129 -3.33 15.17 11.23
N ASN A 130 -2.41 15.66 10.41
CA ASN A 130 -1.46 14.84 9.67
C ASN A 130 -0.27 14.42 10.56
N THR A 131 -0.60 14.01 11.79
CA THR A 131 0.34 13.55 12.82
C THR A 131 0.35 12.03 12.84
N GLY A 132 1.47 11.46 13.24
CA GLY A 132 1.65 10.01 13.27
C GLY A 132 3.02 9.65 13.83
N SER A 133 3.47 8.43 13.54
CA SER A 133 4.85 8.03 13.75
C SER A 133 5.43 7.66 12.39
N PHE A 134 6.54 8.28 12.03
CA PHE A 134 7.21 8.06 10.75
C PHE A 134 8.70 7.84 11.01
N ALA A 135 9.34 7.06 10.15
CA ALA A 135 10.78 7.02 10.03
C ALA A 135 11.22 7.70 8.74
N LEU A 136 12.27 8.50 8.85
CA LEU A 136 12.95 9.16 7.75
C LEU A 136 14.36 8.59 7.62
N GLU A 137 14.77 8.28 6.40
CA GLU A 137 16.17 7.99 6.07
C GLU A 137 16.63 8.84 4.90
N ALA A 138 17.93 9.11 4.87
CA ALA A 138 18.58 9.86 3.80
C ALA A 138 19.63 9.01 3.10
N ASP A 139 19.75 9.20 1.79
CA ASP A 139 20.89 8.75 1.00
C ASP A 139 21.75 9.96 0.69
N THR A 140 23.01 9.95 1.12
CA THR A 140 24.02 10.99 0.85
C THR A 140 25.01 10.58 -0.26
N GLY A 141 24.69 9.52 -1.01
CA GLY A 141 25.49 8.98 -2.11
C GLY A 141 25.98 7.55 -1.88
N SER A 142 25.65 6.93 -0.74
CA SER A 142 26.08 5.57 -0.36
C SER A 142 24.93 4.62 -0.04
N GLY A 143 23.69 5.02 -0.37
CA GLY A 143 22.47 4.31 0.00
C GLY A 143 21.80 4.93 1.23
N PHE A 144 20.54 4.53 1.47
CA PHE A 144 19.74 5.03 2.57
C PHE A 144 20.29 4.57 3.93
N SER A 145 20.44 5.52 4.84
CA SER A 145 20.90 5.29 6.21
C SER A 145 20.45 6.42 7.14
N GLY A 146 20.75 6.31 8.43
CA GLY A 146 20.51 7.38 9.40
C GLY A 146 19.03 7.57 9.74
N GLU A 147 18.38 6.48 10.18
CA GLU A 147 16.97 6.51 10.58
C GLU A 147 16.71 7.58 11.65
N SER A 148 15.72 8.43 11.40
CA SER A 148 15.27 9.47 12.32
C SER A 148 13.75 9.40 12.48
N PRO A 149 13.21 9.24 13.71
CA PRO A 149 11.78 9.26 13.94
C PRO A 149 11.21 10.68 13.80
N VAL A 150 10.03 10.81 13.21
CA VAL A 150 9.32 12.07 13.00
C VAL A 150 7.84 11.88 13.37
N SER A 151 7.27 12.81 14.13
CA SER A 151 5.86 12.75 14.57
C SER A 151 4.91 13.60 13.73
N GLU A 152 5.45 14.54 12.97
CA GLU A 152 4.72 15.35 12.01
C GLU A 152 4.97 14.83 10.59
N ALA A 153 4.01 15.03 9.69
CA ALA A 153 4.20 14.68 8.29
C ALA A 153 5.06 15.71 7.51
N SER A 154 6.10 16.21 8.15
CA SER A 154 7.08 17.13 7.59
C SER A 154 8.42 17.02 8.33
N ALA A 155 9.51 17.32 7.63
CA ALA A 155 10.86 17.36 8.21
C ALA A 155 11.76 18.27 7.39
N ALA A 156 12.84 18.79 7.97
CA ALA A 156 13.88 19.44 7.18
C ALA A 156 14.58 18.42 6.27
N VAL A 157 15.00 18.85 5.07
CA VAL A 157 15.83 18.03 4.18
C VAL A 157 17.18 17.81 4.85
N PRO A 158 17.62 16.55 5.06
CA PRO A 158 18.93 16.28 5.65
C PRO A 158 20.06 16.83 4.77
N SER A 159 21.06 17.45 5.41
CA SER A 159 22.18 18.06 4.71
C SER A 159 22.94 17.02 3.87
N GLY A 160 23.24 17.37 2.61
CA GLY A 160 23.95 16.49 1.68
C GLY A 160 23.13 15.31 1.16
N ALA A 161 21.83 15.23 1.46
CA ALA A 161 20.98 14.17 0.93
C ALA A 161 20.75 14.34 -0.58
N VAL A 162 20.98 13.27 -1.34
CA VAL A 162 20.63 13.14 -2.76
C VAL A 162 19.30 12.41 -2.95
N ALA A 163 18.84 11.68 -1.94
CA ALA A 163 17.52 11.08 -1.87
C ALA A 163 17.06 10.97 -0.41
N VAL A 164 15.75 10.89 -0.21
CA VAL A 164 15.17 10.58 1.09
C VAL A 164 14.07 9.54 0.93
N ARG A 165 13.82 8.77 1.98
CA ARG A 165 12.67 7.88 2.07
C ARG A 165 11.96 8.01 3.40
N VAL A 166 10.64 7.83 3.38
CA VAL A 166 9.78 7.90 4.54
C VAL A 166 8.90 6.65 4.61
N ALA A 167 8.76 6.08 5.80
CA ALA A 167 7.77 5.04 6.10
C ALA A 167 6.94 5.44 7.33
N ALA A 168 5.66 5.10 7.31
CA ALA A 168 4.84 5.17 8.53
C ALA A 168 5.19 4.00 9.46
N ILE A 169 5.11 4.24 10.77
CA ILE A 169 5.35 3.24 11.81
C ILE A 169 4.02 2.94 12.50
N GLY A 170 3.70 1.66 12.60
CA GLY A 170 2.48 1.17 13.26
C GLY A 170 2.58 1.28 14.77
N ALA A 171 1.43 1.14 15.45
CA ALA A 171 1.41 1.06 16.92
C ALA A 171 2.17 -0.16 17.46
N ASP A 172 2.32 -1.19 16.63
CA ASP A 172 3.11 -2.41 16.88
C ASP A 172 4.61 -2.24 16.54
N GLY A 173 5.04 -1.05 16.10
CA GLY A 173 6.42 -0.74 15.75
C GLY A 173 6.85 -1.21 14.35
N ARG A 174 5.98 -1.87 13.58
CA ARG A 174 6.32 -2.31 12.21
C ARG A 174 6.24 -1.14 11.24
N TYR A 175 7.09 -1.18 10.21
CA TYR A 175 7.14 -0.17 9.17
C TYR A 175 6.18 -0.53 8.02
N GLY A 176 5.46 0.48 7.54
CA GLY A 176 4.81 0.42 6.24
C GLY A 176 5.82 0.47 5.09
N PRO A 177 5.36 0.38 3.84
CA PRO A 177 6.25 0.48 2.69
C PRO A 177 6.96 1.84 2.64
N TRP A 178 8.26 1.81 2.37
CA TRP A 178 9.07 3.02 2.20
C TRP A 178 8.72 3.74 0.89
N VAL A 179 8.44 5.03 0.98
CA VAL A 179 8.25 5.91 -0.17
C VAL A 179 9.47 6.80 -0.31
N SER A 180 10.09 6.84 -1.48
CA SER A 180 11.32 7.59 -1.72
C SER A 180 11.15 8.68 -2.77
N ILE A 181 11.93 9.75 -2.62
CA ILE A 181 12.10 10.78 -3.65
C ILE A 181 13.58 11.08 -3.83
N ARG A 182 13.99 11.34 -5.08
CA ARG A 182 15.28 11.97 -5.38
C ARG A 182 15.17 13.46 -5.09
N LEU A 183 16.22 14.02 -4.50
CA LEU A 183 16.34 15.45 -4.29
C LEU A 183 17.08 16.03 -5.49
N GLY A 184 16.50 17.04 -6.14
CA GLY A 184 17.17 17.73 -7.24
C GLY A 184 18.44 18.41 -6.72
N THR A 185 19.48 18.45 -7.54
CA THR A 185 20.60 19.36 -7.31
C THR A 185 20.08 20.78 -7.48
N SER A 186 19.95 21.51 -6.37
CA SER A 186 19.72 22.95 -6.36
C SER A 186 20.90 23.71 -6.94
#